data_AF-A0A4Y9ERZ5-F1
#
_entry.id   AF-A0A4Y9ERZ5-F1
#
_cell.length_a   1.000
_cell.length_b   1.000
_cell.length_c   1.000
_cell.angle_alpha   90.00
_cell.angle_beta   90.00
_cell.angle_gamma   90.00
#
_symmetry.space_group_name_H-M   'P 1'
#
loop_
_entity.id
_entity.type
_entity.pdbx_description
1 polymer ?
#
loop_
_entity_poly.entity_id
_entity_poly.type
_entity_poly.pdbx_seq_one_letter_code
_entity_poly.pdbx_strand_id
1 'polypeptide(L)'
;MADDKSMADRIIEPVKKAGEQVRAAGEKMMENSASVNRKVLDHAEKNAMEAFAAMRAASSAENLKQVMEIQASFVREQAARSVEQAREVGELIASFGRAAIEPLTGKKGK
;
A
#
# COMPACT_ATOMS: atom_id res chain seq x y z
N MET A 1 -28.32 -36.36 27.34
CA MET A 1 -28.48 -35.75 26.00
C MET A 1 -28.53 -34.21 26.01
N ALA A 2 -28.49 -33.52 27.17
CA ALA A 2 -28.50 -32.05 27.22
C ALA A 2 -27.08 -31.42 27.15
N ASP A 3 -26.05 -32.11 27.62
CA ASP A 3 -24.68 -31.54 27.71
C ASP A 3 -23.90 -31.50 26.39
N ASP A 4 -24.24 -32.40 25.46
CA ASP A 4 -23.52 -32.57 24.19
C ASP A 4 -23.76 -31.38 23.23
N LYS A 5 -24.97 -30.79 23.27
CA LYS A 5 -25.30 -29.56 22.52
C LYS A 5 -24.57 -28.34 23.07
N SER A 6 -24.44 -28.22 24.41
CA SER A 6 -23.74 -27.11 25.07
C SER A 6 -22.24 -27.12 24.78
N MET A 7 -21.62 -28.30 24.72
CA MET A 7 -20.20 -28.43 24.42
C MET A 7 -19.90 -28.23 22.93
N ALA A 8 -20.78 -28.72 22.04
CA ALA A 8 -20.74 -28.42 20.61
C ALA A 8 -20.90 -26.92 20.35
N ASP A 9 -21.88 -26.26 20.98
CA ASP A 9 -22.11 -24.81 20.83
C ASP A 9 -20.92 -23.98 21.33
N ARG A 10 -20.30 -24.37 22.45
CA ARG A 10 -19.09 -23.71 23.00
C ARG A 10 -17.86 -23.82 22.11
N ILE A 11 -17.80 -24.79 21.21
CA ILE A 11 -16.69 -24.98 20.24
C ILE A 11 -17.06 -24.36 18.88
N ILE A 12 -18.31 -24.49 18.46
CA ILE A 12 -18.81 -24.03 17.17
C ILE A 12 -18.88 -22.50 17.13
N GLU A 13 -19.32 -21.82 18.19
CA GLU A 13 -19.39 -20.35 18.21
C GLU A 13 -18.03 -19.66 18.02
N PRO A 14 -16.96 -20.04 18.75
CA PRO A 14 -15.62 -19.47 18.54
C PRO A 14 -15.08 -19.73 17.15
N VAL A 15 -15.29 -20.93 16.60
CA VAL A 15 -14.85 -21.29 15.24
C VAL A 15 -15.60 -20.46 14.19
N LYS A 16 -16.90 -20.24 14.38
CA LYS A 16 -17.72 -19.42 13.48
C LYS A 16 -17.33 -17.95 13.54
N LYS A 17 -17.11 -17.39 14.74
CA LYS A 17 -16.60 -16.02 14.94
C LYS A 17 -15.20 -15.84 14.35
N ALA A 18 -14.32 -16.82 14.51
CA ALA A 18 -13.00 -16.81 13.90
C ALA A 18 -13.10 -16.83 12.36
N GLY A 19 -13.98 -17.66 11.79
CA GLY A 19 -14.24 -17.70 10.35
C GLY A 19 -14.79 -16.38 9.79
N GLU A 20 -15.71 -15.74 10.51
CA GLU A 20 -16.25 -14.42 10.16
C GLU A 20 -15.17 -13.32 10.22
N GLN A 21 -14.29 -13.36 11.23
CA GLN A 21 -13.15 -12.43 11.32
C GLN A 21 -12.13 -12.65 10.19
N VAL A 22 -11.84 -13.90 9.83
CA VAL A 22 -10.96 -14.24 8.69
C VAL A 22 -11.56 -13.73 7.38
N ARG A 23 -12.87 -13.91 7.18
CA ARG A 23 -13.56 -13.41 6.00
C ARG A 23 -13.55 -11.89 5.91
N ALA A 24 -13.87 -11.21 7.01
CA ALA A 24 -13.83 -9.74 7.09
C ALA A 24 -12.40 -9.19 6.88
N ALA A 25 -11.39 -9.87 7.41
CA ALA A 25 -9.98 -9.54 7.16
C ALA A 25 -9.61 -9.75 5.68
N GLY A 26 -10.11 -10.82 5.03
CA GLY A 26 -9.91 -11.08 3.61
C GLY A 26 -10.56 -10.02 2.71
N GLU A 27 -11.80 -9.62 3.00
CA GLU A 27 -12.51 -8.56 2.29
C GLU A 27 -11.78 -7.21 2.42
N LYS A 28 -11.33 -6.84 3.64
CA LYS A 28 -10.48 -5.65 3.87
C LYS A 28 -9.13 -5.74 3.15
N MET A 29 -8.49 -6.92 3.10
CA MET A 29 -7.23 -7.09 2.37
C MET A 29 -7.41 -6.87 0.87
N MET A 30 -8.53 -7.31 0.28
CA MET A 30 -8.82 -7.06 -1.13
C MET A 30 -8.99 -5.57 -1.42
N GLU A 31 -9.80 -4.84 -0.65
CA GLU A 31 -9.93 -3.38 -0.79
C GLU A 31 -8.58 -2.66 -0.62
N ASN A 32 -7.79 -3.09 0.37
CA ASN A 32 -6.47 -2.54 0.65
C ASN A 32 -5.46 -2.83 -0.48
N SER A 33 -5.48 -4.03 -1.07
CA SER A 33 -4.62 -4.38 -2.20
C SER A 33 -4.90 -3.51 -3.43
N ALA A 34 -6.17 -3.17 -3.68
CA ALA A 34 -6.54 -2.26 -4.76
C ALA A 34 -5.99 -0.84 -4.51
N SER A 35 -5.98 -0.38 -3.26
CA SER A 35 -5.40 0.91 -2.89
C SER A 35 -3.88 0.97 -3.07
N VAL A 36 -3.14 -0.08 -2.69
CA VAL A 36 -1.69 -0.15 -2.97
C VAL A 36 -1.42 -0.21 -4.46
N ASN A 37 -2.15 -1.07 -5.20
CA ASN A 37 -1.97 -1.18 -6.64
C ASN A 37 -2.23 0.15 -7.35
N ARG A 38 -3.28 0.88 -6.96
CA ARG A 38 -3.58 2.21 -7.49
C ARG A 38 -2.45 3.20 -7.20
N LYS A 39 -1.96 3.25 -5.96
CA LYS A 39 -0.86 4.16 -5.58
C LYS A 39 0.44 3.86 -6.34
N VAL A 40 0.75 2.57 -6.55
CA VAL A 40 1.89 2.15 -7.39
C VAL A 40 1.71 2.58 -8.84
N LEU A 41 0.50 2.44 -9.40
CA LEU A 41 0.19 2.90 -10.76
C LEU A 41 0.32 4.43 -10.87
N ASP A 42 -0.17 5.19 -9.89
CA ASP A 42 -0.03 6.65 -9.86
C ASP A 42 1.45 7.08 -9.85
N HIS A 43 2.31 6.36 -9.11
CA HIS A 43 3.76 6.58 -9.13
C HIS A 43 4.40 6.26 -10.47
N ALA A 44 4.01 5.16 -11.10
CA ALA A 44 4.50 4.78 -12.42
C ALA A 44 4.12 5.81 -13.49
N GLU A 45 2.87 6.30 -13.49
CA GLU A 45 2.40 7.36 -14.38
C GLU A 45 3.22 8.64 -14.20
N LYS A 46 3.37 9.10 -12.95
CA LYS A 46 4.16 10.29 -12.63
C LYS A 46 5.61 10.15 -13.08
N ASN A 47 6.25 9.00 -12.82
CA ASN A 47 7.63 8.76 -13.23
C ASN A 47 7.78 8.77 -14.75
N ALA A 48 6.82 8.20 -15.49
CA ALA A 48 6.81 8.23 -16.95
C ALA A 48 6.67 9.66 -17.48
N MET A 49 5.72 10.44 -16.99
CA MET A 49 5.53 11.84 -17.39
C MET A 49 6.80 12.68 -17.17
N GLU A 50 7.45 12.50 -16.03
CA GLU A 50 8.66 13.22 -15.68
C GLU A 50 9.87 12.80 -16.52
N ALA A 51 10.02 11.51 -16.82
CA ALA A 51 11.03 11.02 -17.74
C ALA A 51 10.83 11.63 -19.14
N PHE A 52 9.58 11.70 -19.63
CA PHE A 52 9.28 12.36 -20.91
C PHE A 52 9.57 13.86 -20.88
N ALA A 53 9.29 14.55 -19.77
CA ALA A 53 9.64 15.96 -19.61
C ALA A 53 11.15 16.18 -19.67
N ALA A 54 11.94 15.35 -18.97
CA ALA A 54 13.40 15.42 -19.00
C ALA A 54 13.96 15.12 -20.41
N MET A 55 13.41 14.13 -21.11
CA MET A 55 13.80 13.82 -22.48
C MET A 55 13.50 14.98 -23.45
N ARG A 56 12.35 15.65 -23.31
CA ARG A 56 12.00 16.82 -24.13
C ARG A 56 12.89 18.03 -23.83
N ALA A 57 13.26 18.22 -22.56
CA ALA A 57 14.22 19.25 -22.19
C ALA A 57 15.59 18.94 -22.80
N ALA A 58 16.05 17.70 -22.70
CA ALA A 58 17.33 17.27 -23.25
C ALA A 58 17.38 17.38 -24.79
N SER A 59 16.27 17.09 -25.49
CA SER A 59 16.19 17.25 -26.96
C SER A 59 16.22 18.71 -27.40
N SER A 60 15.93 19.65 -26.49
CA SER A 60 15.94 21.09 -26.77
C SER A 60 17.22 21.77 -26.28
N ALA A 61 18.18 21.01 -25.74
CA ALA A 61 19.41 21.53 -25.18
C ALA A 61 20.40 21.93 -26.29
N GLU A 62 21.02 23.11 -26.15
CA GLU A 62 21.93 23.66 -27.16
C GLU A 62 23.33 23.06 -27.07
N ASN A 63 23.68 22.42 -25.95
CA ASN A 63 25.01 21.87 -25.71
C ASN A 63 25.00 20.77 -24.62
N LEU A 64 26.09 20.02 -24.57
CA LEU A 64 26.27 18.90 -23.65
C LEU A 64 26.24 19.31 -22.16
N LYS A 65 26.66 20.54 -21.84
CA LYS A 65 26.60 21.07 -20.47
C LYS A 65 25.14 21.20 -20.01
N GLN A 66 24.26 21.73 -20.86
CA GLN A 66 22.83 21.83 -20.58
C GLN A 66 22.19 20.43 -20.43
N VAL A 67 22.57 19.45 -21.25
CA VAL A 67 22.10 18.06 -21.10
C VAL A 67 22.51 17.48 -19.74
N MET A 68 23.76 17.69 -19.31
CA MET A 68 24.24 17.21 -18.01
C MET A 68 23.54 17.90 -16.83
N GLU A 69 23.22 19.19 -16.95
CA GLU A 69 22.42 19.91 -15.95
C GLU A 69 20.99 19.34 -15.83
N ILE A 70 20.35 19.05 -16.96
CA ILE A 70 19.02 18.43 -17.00
C ILE A 70 19.05 17.04 -16.35
N GLN A 71 20.05 16.22 -16.69
CA GLN A 71 20.20 14.89 -16.09
C GLN A 71 20.49 14.96 -14.59
N ALA A 72 21.33 15.90 -14.14
CA ALA A 72 21.63 16.08 -12.73
C ALA A 72 20.40 16.55 -11.93
N SER A 73 19.58 17.47 -12.48
CA SER A 73 18.31 17.88 -11.86
C SER A 73 17.34 16.72 -11.77
N PHE A 74 17.17 15.97 -12.86
CA PHE A 74 16.31 14.81 -12.90
C PHE A 74 16.69 13.76 -11.85
N VAL A 75 17.97 13.42 -11.73
CA VAL A 75 18.44 12.45 -10.71
C VAL A 75 18.15 12.94 -9.29
N ARG A 76 18.42 14.22 -8.99
CA ARG A 76 18.18 14.80 -7.67
C ARG A 76 16.70 14.77 -7.31
N GLU A 77 15.84 15.17 -8.24
CA GLU A 77 14.40 15.20 -8.02
C GLU A 77 13.80 13.78 -7.98
N GLN A 78 14.28 12.85 -8.82
CA GLN A 78 13.87 11.44 -8.78
C GLN A 78 14.25 10.79 -7.45
N ALA A 79 15.42 11.12 -6.88
CA ALA A 79 15.83 10.63 -5.58
C ALA A 79 14.89 11.14 -4.47
N ALA A 80 14.58 12.44 -4.47
CA ALA A 80 13.64 13.03 -3.50
C ALA A 80 12.24 12.40 -3.61
N ARG A 81 11.74 12.21 -4.84
CA ARG A 81 10.46 11.54 -5.08
C ARG A 81 10.47 10.08 -4.66
N SER A 82 11.53 9.33 -4.94
CA SER A 82 11.61 7.90 -4.59
C SER A 82 11.49 7.67 -3.08
N VAL A 83 12.07 8.56 -2.26
CA VAL A 83 11.94 8.50 -0.80
C VAL A 83 10.50 8.73 -0.36
N GLU A 84 9.82 9.72 -0.94
CA GLU A 84 8.42 10.00 -0.64
C GLU A 84 7.50 8.86 -1.09
N GLN A 85 7.68 8.34 -2.30
CA GLN A 85 6.92 7.20 -2.83
C GLN A 85 7.09 5.96 -1.94
N ALA A 86 8.31 5.66 -1.50
CA ALA A 86 8.58 4.56 -0.59
C ALA A 86 7.93 4.78 0.79
N ARG A 87 7.92 6.01 1.29
CA ARG A 87 7.24 6.37 2.54
C ARG A 87 5.73 6.15 2.42
N GLU A 88 5.10 6.68 1.37
CA GLU A 88 3.65 6.57 1.16
C GLU A 88 3.20 5.12 1.02
N VAL A 89 3.91 4.30 0.22
CA VAL A 89 3.63 2.87 0.09
C VAL A 89 3.88 2.13 1.42
N GLY A 90 4.95 2.47 2.14
CA GLY A 90 5.27 1.91 3.45
C GLY A 90 4.21 2.23 4.51
N GLU A 91 3.70 3.45 4.54
CA GLU A 91 2.60 3.85 5.44
C GLU A 91 1.31 3.10 5.14
N LEU A 92 0.99 2.89 3.85
CA LEU A 92 -0.12 2.06 3.40
C LEU A 92 0.04 0.61 3.86
N ILE A 93 1.20 -0.02 3.64
CA ILE A 93 1.48 -1.39 4.10
C ILE A 93 1.39 -1.48 5.63
N ALA A 94 1.95 -0.51 6.36
CA ALA A 94 1.88 -0.46 7.82
C ALA A 94 0.44 -0.25 8.33
N SER A 95 -0.41 0.47 7.58
CA SER A 95 -1.83 0.58 7.88
C SER A 95 -2.55 -0.76 7.76
N PHE A 96 -2.14 -1.62 6.81
CA PHE A 96 -2.69 -2.97 6.65
C PHE A 96 -2.29 -3.87 7.80
N GLY A 97 -1.01 -3.82 8.20
CA GLY A 97 -0.52 -4.55 9.36
C GLY A 97 -1.29 -4.19 10.64
N ARG A 98 -1.55 -2.89 10.86
CA ARG A 98 -2.35 -2.41 11.99
C ARG A 98 -3.81 -2.88 11.92
N ALA A 99 -4.46 -2.76 10.76
CA ALA A 99 -5.85 -3.17 10.58
C ALA A 99 -6.08 -4.68 10.71
N ALA A 100 -5.06 -5.50 10.40
CA ALA A 100 -5.14 -6.96 10.51
C ALA A 100 -5.02 -7.46 11.96
N ILE A 101 -4.28 -6.76 12.83
CA ILE A 101 -4.11 -7.13 14.24
C ILE A 101 -5.14 -6.50 15.17
N GLU A 102 -5.81 -5.43 14.74
CA GLU A 102 -6.82 -4.72 15.53
C GLU A 102 -7.98 -5.63 16.01
N PRO A 103 -8.54 -6.55 15.19
CA PRO A 103 -9.54 -7.51 15.65
C PRO A 103 -9.00 -8.52 16.67
N LEU A 104 -7.70 -8.84 16.61
CA LEU A 104 -7.04 -9.85 17.46
C LEU A 104 -6.63 -9.29 18.82
N THR A 105 -6.34 -7.99 18.90
CA THR A 105 -5.93 -7.33 20.15
C THR A 105 -7.09 -6.94 21.05
N GLY A 106 -8.34 -7.21 20.65
CA GLY A 106 -9.52 -7.07 21.50
C GLY A 106 -9.82 -5.64 21.96
N LYS A 107 -9.21 -4.63 21.33
CA LYS A 107 -9.46 -3.23 21.66
C LYS A 107 -10.82 -2.82 21.10
N LYS A 108 -11.90 -3.18 21.81
CA LYS A 108 -13.20 -2.52 21.67
C LYS A 108 -12.94 -1.02 21.83
N GLY A 109 -13.25 -0.25 20.80
CA GLY A 109 -13.31 1.20 20.89
C GLY A 109 -14.10 1.60 22.14
N LYS A 110 -13.49 2.43 22.97
CA LYS A 110 -14.21 3.31 23.87
C LYS A 110 -14.72 4.49 23.06
#